data_AF-A0A210Q156-F1
#
_entry.id   AF-A0A210Q156-F1
#
_cell.length_a   1.000
_cell.length_b   1.000
_cell.length_c   1.000
_cell.angle_alpha   90.00
_cell.angle_beta   90.00
_cell.angle_gamma   90.00
#
_symmetry.space_group_name_H-M   'P 1'
#
loop_
_entity.id
_entity.type
_entity.pdbx_description
1 polymer ?
#
loop_
_entity_poly.entity_id
_entity_poly.type
_entity_poly.pdbx_seq_one_letter_code
_entity_poly.pdbx_strand_id
1 'polypeptide(L)' 'MNTLQRPLSSEKPSVKLFATNYLVDNYNRKCVVEARGEMGEYCAEDTGQERYLSRLLAPKVLWMKVGSPVIPNSK' A
#
# COMPACT_ATOMS: atom_id res chain seq x y z
N MET A 1 -23.87 -10.82 -27.49
CA MET A 1 -23.48 -10.54 -26.09
C MET A 1 -21.99 -10.78 -25.99
N ASN A 2 -21.17 -9.73 -26.01
CA ASN A 2 -19.73 -9.86 -25.89
C ASN A 2 -19.37 -9.66 -24.41
N THR A 3 -19.15 -10.75 -23.69
CA THR A 3 -18.58 -10.69 -22.35
C THR A 3 -17.11 -10.32 -22.48
N LEU A 4 -16.69 -9.24 -21.82
CA LEU A 4 -15.29 -8.90 -21.63
C LEU A 4 -14.68 -9.95 -20.70
N GLN A 5 -14.35 -11.13 -21.24
CA GLN A 5 -13.52 -12.10 -20.53
C GLN A 5 -12.13 -11.49 -20.40
N ARG A 6 -11.87 -10.86 -19.25
CA ARG A 6 -10.49 -10.55 -18.86
C ARG A 6 -9.77 -11.89 -18.70
N PRO A 7 -8.65 -12.13 -19.40
CA PRO A 7 -7.84 -13.30 -19.11
C PRO A 7 -7.44 -13.23 -17.64
N LEU A 8 -7.84 -14.24 -16.87
CA LEU A 8 -7.34 -14.44 -15.52
C LEU A 8 -5.85 -14.76 -15.66
N SER A 9 -5.00 -13.76 -15.44
CA SER A 9 -3.55 -13.94 -15.33
C SER A 9 -3.28 -15.10 -14.36
N SER A 10 -2.69 -16.17 -14.86
CA SER A 10 -2.34 -17.39 -14.10
C SER A 10 -1.15 -17.18 -13.18
N GLU A 11 -0.47 -16.03 -13.26
CA GLU A 11 0.60 -15.67 -12.35
C GLU A 11 0.00 -15.31 -10.99
N LYS A 12 0.20 -16.20 -10.01
CA LYS A 12 -0.02 -15.83 -8.61
C LYS A 12 0.87 -14.63 -8.30
N PRO A 13 0.32 -13.50 -7.82
CA PRO A 13 1.14 -12.35 -7.47
C PRO A 13 2.18 -12.78 -6.43
N SER A 14 3.46 -12.63 -6.77
CA SER A 14 4.55 -12.96 -5.85
C SER A 14 4.67 -11.85 -4.80
N VAL A 15 4.68 -12.24 -3.53
CA VAL A 15 4.93 -11.31 -2.42
C VAL A 15 6.44 -11.26 -2.18
N LYS A 16 6.99 -10.04 -2.06
CA LYS A 16 8.40 -9.86 -1.68
C LYS A 16 8.52 -9.68 -0.17
N LEU A 17 9.45 -10.43 0.44
CA LEU A 17 9.74 -10.38 1.87
C LEU A 17 11.06 -9.64 2.10
N PHE A 18 11.12 -8.89 3.21
CA PHE A 18 12.29 -8.10 3.59
C PHE A 18 12.55 -8.26 5.09
N ALA A 19 13.79 -8.00 5.52
CA ALA A 19 14.19 -8.15 6.92
C ALA A 19 13.65 -7.05 7.84
N THR A 20 13.26 -5.89 7.32
CA THR A 20 12.81 -4.73 8.11
C THR A 20 11.65 -4.00 7.45
N ASN A 21 10.80 -3.36 8.27
CA ASN A 21 9.68 -2.54 7.77
C ASN A 21 10.16 -1.36 6.92
N TYR A 22 11.30 -0.75 7.26
CA TYR A 22 11.89 0.31 6.45
C TYR A 22 12.13 -0.11 4.99
N LEU A 23 12.62 -1.32 4.77
CA LEU A 23 12.84 -1.85 3.42
C LEU A 23 11.51 -2.15 2.71
N VAL A 24 10.53 -2.70 3.43
CA VAL A 24 9.17 -2.94 2.93
C VAL A 24 8.52 -1.62 2.49
N ASP A 25 8.60 -0.57 3.31
CA ASP A 25 7.98 0.72 3.05
C ASP A 25 8.59 1.40 1.82
N ASN A 26 9.92 1.38 1.70
CA ASN A 26 10.61 1.90 0.52
C ASN A 26 10.22 1.13 -0.76
N TYR A 27 10.14 -0.20 -0.68
CA TYR A 27 9.74 -1.02 -1.80
C TYR A 27 8.29 -0.73 -2.22
N ASN A 28 7.36 -0.71 -1.25
CA ASN A 28 5.94 -0.46 -1.51
C ASN A 28 5.71 0.95 -2.07
N ARG A 29 6.38 1.97 -1.53
CA ARG A 29 6.32 3.34 -2.08
C ARG A 29 6.74 3.38 -3.54
N LYS A 30 7.85 2.72 -3.88
CA LYS A 30 8.32 2.62 -5.27
C LYS A 30 7.29 1.94 -6.17
N CYS A 31 6.71 0.82 -5.73
CA CYS A 31 5.65 0.14 -6.48
C CYS A 31 4.43 1.03 -6.75
N VAL A 32 3.97 1.80 -5.75
CA VAL A 32 2.83 2.70 -5.92
C VAL A 32 3.18 3.85 -6.88
N VAL A 33 4.38 4.43 -6.79
CA VAL A 33 4.85 5.48 -7.72
C VAL A 33 4.88 4.97 -9.16
N GLU A 34 5.41 3.77 -9.38
CA GLU A 34 5.55 3.16 -10.71
C GLU A 34 4.25 2.61 -11.30
N ALA A 35 3.25 2.30 -10.46
CA ALA A 35 1.96 1.81 -10.92
C ALA A 35 1.21 2.84 -11.80
N ARG A 36 0.39 2.36 -12.73
CA ARG A 36 -0.45 3.23 -13.58
C ARG A 36 -1.62 3.78 -12.79
N GLY A 37 -2.11 4.96 -13.20
CA GLY A 37 -3.28 5.61 -12.62
C GLY A 37 -2.94 6.82 -11.76
N GLU A 38 -3.99 7.52 -11.32
CA GLU A 38 -3.89 8.73 -10.49
C GLU A 38 -3.50 8.37 -9.06
N MET A 39 -2.61 9.19 -8.47
CA MET A 39 -2.15 9.05 -7.09
C MET A 39 -3.10 9.75 -6.13
N GLY A 40 -3.63 9.02 -5.17
CA GLY A 40 -4.26 9.59 -3.97
C GLY A 40 -3.24 9.73 -2.84
N GLU A 41 -3.30 10.85 -2.13
CA GLU A 41 -2.52 11.11 -0.93
C GLU A 41 -3.45 11.31 0.28
N TYR A 42 -3.15 10.61 1.36
CA TYR A 42 -3.90 10.67 2.61
C TYR A 42 -2.96 10.97 3.77
N CYS A 43 -3.14 12.12 4.41
CA CYS A 43 -2.35 12.55 5.55
C CYS A 43 -3.08 12.22 6.85
N ALA A 44 -2.40 11.56 7.78
CA ALA A 44 -2.97 11.26 9.09
C ALA A 44 -3.05 12.52 9.96
N GLU A 45 -4.16 12.69 10.65
CA GLU A 45 -4.31 13.66 11.73
C GLU A 45 -3.91 13.01 13.05
N ASP A 46 -2.77 13.43 13.60
CA ASP A 46 -2.26 12.87 14.86
C ASP A 46 -2.66 13.77 16.02
N THR A 47 -3.13 13.13 17.09
CA THR A 47 -3.43 13.78 18.36
C THR A 47 -2.76 13.02 19.51
N GLY A 48 -2.67 13.64 20.69
CA GLY A 48 -2.06 13.01 21.86
C GLY A 48 -0.54 13.18 21.91
N GLN A 49 0.15 12.20 22.52
CA GLN A 49 1.60 12.31 22.76
C GLN A 49 2.44 11.74 21.62
N GLU A 50 3.29 12.58 21.05
CA GLU A 50 4.14 12.28 19.88
C GLU A 50 5.02 11.03 20.05
N ARG A 51 5.52 10.78 21.27
CA ARG A 51 6.40 9.63 21.57
C ARG A 51 5.77 8.26 21.23
N TYR A 52 4.44 8.17 21.13
CA TYR A 52 3.75 6.93 20.79
C TYR A 52 3.50 6.76 19.29
N LEU A 53 3.65 7.80 18.47
CA LEU A 53 3.38 7.74 17.03
C LEU A 53 4.31 6.76 16.30
N SER A 54 5.56 6.65 16.77
CA SER A 54 6.54 5.67 16.25
C SER A 54 6.11 4.20 16.40
N ARG A 55 5.08 3.92 17.20
CA ARG A 55 4.53 2.57 17.41
C ARG A 55 3.35 2.25 16.49
N LEU A 56 2.85 3.24 15.75
CA LEU A 56 1.73 3.03 14.84
C LEU A 56 2.21 2.33 13.57
N LEU A 57 1.39 1.40 13.07
CA LEU A 57 1.68 0.65 11.85
C LEU A 57 1.42 1.46 10.58
N ALA A 58 0.43 2.35 10.63
CA ALA A 58 0.06 3.18 9.50
C ALA A 58 1.05 4.35 9.36
N PRO A 59 1.48 4.68 8.13
CA PRO A 59 2.36 5.81 7.91
C PRO A 59 1.62 7.14 8.10
N LYS A 60 2.37 8.19 8.43
CA LYS A 60 1.86 9.56 8.51
C LYS A 60 1.25 10.05 7.20
N VAL A 61 1.87 9.69 6.08
CA VAL A 61 1.39 9.99 4.72
C VAL A 61 1.29 8.69 3.96
N LEU A 62 0.09 8.37 3.50
CA LEU A 62 -0.22 7.17 2.74
C LEU A 62 -0.50 7.55 1.27
N TRP A 63 0.30 7.00 0.37
CA TRP A 63 0.09 7.10 -1.07
C TRP A 63 -0.56 5.84 -1.62
N MET A 64 -1.58 6.00 -2.46
CA MET A 64 -2.32 4.87 -3.04
C MET A 64 -2.77 5.15 -4.47
N LYS A 65 -2.87 4.08 -5.26
CA LYS A 65 -3.53 4.09 -6.58
C LYS A 65 -4.60 3.01 -6.66
N VAL A 66 -5.58 3.18 -7.54
CA VAL A 66 -6.64 2.19 -7.78
C VAL A 66 -6.03 0.82 -8.11
N GLY A 67 -6.44 -0.22 -7.38
CA GLY A 67 -5.94 -1.59 -7.56
C GLY A 67 -4.67 -1.93 -6.75
N SER A 68 -4.14 -0.99 -5.95
CA SER A 68 -3.02 -1.29 -5.04
C SER A 68 -3.44 -2.31 -3.98
N PRO A 69 -2.70 -3.42 -3.78
CA PRO A 69 -2.97 -4.36 -2.71
C PRO A 69 -2.68 -3.71 -1.35
N VAL A 70 -3.58 -3.87 -0.39
CA VAL A 70 -3.45 -3.34 0.97
C VAL A 70 -3.76 -4.42 2.00
N ILE A 71 -3.16 -4.29 3.18
CA ILE A 71 -3.50 -5.10 4.35
C ILE A 71 -4.37 -4.20 5.26
N PRO A 72 -5.67 -4.50 5.42
CA PRO A 72 -6.52 -3.72 6.31
C PRO A 72 -6.06 -3.91 7.76
N ASN A 73 -6.06 -2.84 8.54
CA ASN A 73 -5.86 -2.93 9.98
C ASN A 73 -7.20 -3.34 10.62
N SER A 74 -7.49 -4.64 10.66
CA SER A 74 -8.60 -5.19 11.42
C SER A 74 -8.21 -5.27 12.90
N LYS A 75 -8.91 -4.51 13.74
CA LYS A 75 -8.89 -4.71 15.20
C LYS A 75 -9.70 -5.95 15.57
#